data_AF-A0AAQ4QF58-F1
#
_entry.id   AF-A0AAQ4QF58-F1
#
_cell.length_a   1.000
_cell.length_b   1.000
_cell.length_c   1.000
_cell.angle_alpha   90.00
_cell.angle_beta   90.00
_cell.angle_gamma   90.00
#
_symmetry.space_group_name_H-M   'P 1'
#
loop_
_entity.id
_entity.type
_entity.pdbx_description
1 polymer ?
#
loop_
_entity_poly.entity_id
_entity_poly.type
_entity_poly.pdbx_seq_one_letter_code
_entity_poly.pdbx_strand_id
1 'polypeptide(L)'
;MDKDFTFFKVNAETKFSFQSCPFILSVITKNQGLYYDNRIRMYSERRLTALYSMVQGQQPNPYLKLKVRRDHIIDDALVRNPSDLKKQLFVEFEGEQGVDEGGVSKEFFQLVLEEIFNPDIGMFSYDDDTKLFWFNSSSLENEAQYTLVGLVLGLAIYNNCILDVHFPMVVYRKLMGKKGTYLDLPDCHPDPPSDRNQTTATGFLTSLLFLQSLFQSLKKLLEYGGNVEEDMMLTYQISHTDLFGNPMLHDLKEEGDQIPVTADNRQEFVDTYADYVLNKSVERQFKAFRKGFLMVTKESPLKYLFRPEESRDKLDFEALEKTTEYDGGYSKDSQIVKDFWETIHSFGEEQKRLFLQFTTGTDRAPVGGLGKLKMIIAKNGSDTDRLPTSHTCFNALLLPEYSSKDKLRERLLKAITYAKGFGML
;
A
#
# COMPACT_ATOMS: atom_id res chain seq x y z
N MET A 1 5.16 20.44 -17.82
CA MET A 1 6.01 19.52 -17.05
C MET A 1 7.24 19.08 -17.84
N ASP A 2 7.09 18.59 -19.06
CA ASP A 2 8.20 18.03 -19.86
C ASP A 2 9.42 18.97 -19.98
N LYS A 3 9.18 20.28 -20.22
CA LYS A 3 10.25 21.29 -20.25
C LYS A 3 10.92 21.50 -18.88
N ASP A 4 10.13 21.49 -17.80
CA ASP A 4 10.60 21.68 -16.43
C ASP A 4 11.42 20.47 -15.94
N PHE A 5 10.95 19.25 -16.24
CA PHE A 5 11.69 18.02 -15.95
C PHE A 5 13.03 17.94 -16.70
N THR A 6 13.06 18.42 -17.94
CA THR A 6 14.32 18.53 -18.71
C THR A 6 15.30 19.50 -18.06
N PHE A 7 14.82 20.65 -17.54
CA PHE A 7 15.67 21.59 -16.80
C PHE A 7 16.18 20.99 -15.49
N PHE A 8 15.34 20.26 -14.76
CA PHE A 8 15.71 19.54 -13.54
C PHE A 8 16.87 18.55 -13.76
N LYS A 9 16.86 17.79 -14.86
CA LYS A 9 17.88 16.76 -15.12
C LYS A 9 19.15 17.25 -15.81
N VAL A 10 19.02 18.22 -16.74
CA VAL A 10 20.11 18.58 -17.66
C VAL A 10 20.77 19.92 -17.30
N ASN A 11 20.05 20.86 -16.68
CA ASN A 11 20.51 22.24 -16.49
C ASN A 11 20.29 22.76 -15.06
N ALA A 12 20.41 21.88 -14.05
CA ALA A 12 20.09 22.21 -12.65
C ALA A 12 20.85 23.44 -12.10
N GLU A 13 22.05 23.73 -12.62
CA GLU A 13 22.89 24.85 -12.18
C GLU A 13 22.56 26.19 -12.84
N THR A 14 21.90 26.20 -14.01
CA THR A 14 21.69 27.42 -14.81
C THR A 14 20.22 27.79 -15.02
N LYS A 15 19.29 26.87 -14.75
CA LYS A 15 17.85 27.09 -14.95
C LYS A 15 17.07 26.64 -13.74
N PHE A 16 16.17 27.51 -13.28
CA PHE A 16 15.20 27.20 -12.24
C PHE A 16 14.27 26.07 -12.71
N SER A 17 14.00 25.12 -11.82
CA SER A 17 12.99 24.08 -12.02
C SER A 17 12.05 24.00 -10.83
N PHE A 18 10.75 23.87 -11.10
CA PHE A 18 9.74 23.67 -10.06
C PHE A 18 9.91 22.32 -9.36
N GLN A 19 10.50 21.32 -10.03
CA GLN A 19 10.89 20.03 -9.42
C GLN A 19 11.91 20.19 -8.28
N SER A 20 12.72 21.25 -8.29
CA SER A 20 13.65 21.59 -7.20
C SER A 20 12.94 22.19 -5.98
N CYS A 21 11.66 22.56 -6.13
CA CYS A 21 10.80 23.08 -5.06
C CYS A 21 9.56 22.18 -4.90
N PRO A 22 9.70 20.94 -4.39
CA PRO A 22 8.60 19.99 -4.31
C PRO A 22 7.42 20.49 -3.45
N PHE A 23 7.63 21.42 -2.52
CA PHE A 23 6.58 21.96 -1.65
C PHE A 23 5.53 22.84 -2.36
N ILE A 24 5.83 23.38 -3.54
CA ILE A 24 4.86 24.14 -4.35
C ILE A 24 4.12 23.27 -5.37
N LEU A 25 4.53 22.01 -5.53
CA LEU A 25 3.94 21.09 -6.49
C LEU A 25 2.78 20.34 -5.84
N SER A 26 1.67 20.18 -6.58
CA SER A 26 0.61 19.26 -6.19
C SER A 26 1.09 17.80 -6.29
N VAL A 27 0.46 16.89 -5.53
CA VAL A 27 0.75 15.44 -5.54
C VAL A 27 0.67 14.87 -6.96
N ILE A 28 -0.35 15.29 -7.71
CA ILE A 28 -0.54 14.94 -9.12
C ILE A 28 0.68 15.33 -9.96
N THR A 29 1.19 16.55 -9.76
CA THR A 29 2.33 17.07 -10.53
C THR A 29 3.63 16.35 -10.17
N LYS A 30 3.83 16.03 -8.89
CA LYS A 30 4.98 15.25 -8.41
C LYS A 30 4.99 13.84 -9.01
N ASN A 31 3.83 13.19 -9.06
CA ASN A 31 3.71 11.84 -9.59
C ASN A 31 3.91 11.77 -11.09
N GLN A 32 3.37 12.71 -11.86
CA GLN A 32 3.71 12.81 -13.27
C GLN A 32 5.23 13.00 -13.47
N GLY A 33 5.90 13.78 -12.62
CA GLY A 33 7.36 13.90 -12.62
C GLY A 33 8.08 12.57 -12.37
N LEU A 34 7.63 11.81 -11.37
CA LEU A 34 8.13 10.46 -11.08
C LEU A 34 7.87 9.49 -12.24
N TYR A 35 6.68 9.55 -12.85
CA TYR A 35 6.30 8.74 -14.00
C TYR A 35 7.22 8.98 -15.21
N TYR A 36 7.48 10.26 -15.53
CA TYR A 36 8.39 10.61 -16.61
C TYR A 36 9.83 10.15 -16.31
N ASP A 37 10.31 10.33 -15.08
CA ASP A 37 11.63 9.85 -14.67
C ASP A 37 11.76 8.33 -14.85
N ASN A 38 10.77 7.57 -14.37
CA ASN A 38 10.75 6.11 -14.51
C ASN A 38 10.72 5.69 -15.99
N ARG A 39 9.86 6.31 -16.83
CA ARG A 39 9.80 5.99 -18.26
C ARG A 39 11.10 6.30 -18.99
N ILE A 40 11.71 7.46 -18.73
CA ILE A 40 12.98 7.84 -19.35
C ILE A 40 14.07 6.84 -18.99
N ARG A 41 14.12 6.37 -17.74
CA ARG A 41 15.06 5.31 -17.31
C ARG A 41 14.80 4.00 -18.02
N MET A 42 13.55 3.54 -18.07
CA MET A 42 13.19 2.31 -18.80
C MET A 42 13.60 2.41 -20.28
N TYR A 43 13.38 3.55 -20.93
CA TYR A 43 13.81 3.78 -22.32
C TYR A 43 15.34 3.80 -22.47
N SER A 44 16.05 4.40 -21.52
CA SER A 44 17.53 4.42 -21.50
C SER A 44 18.10 3.01 -21.36
N GLU A 45 17.60 2.23 -20.39
CA GLU A 45 18.01 0.84 -20.17
C GLU A 45 17.72 -0.03 -21.39
N ARG A 46 16.57 0.15 -22.04
CA ARG A 46 16.25 -0.53 -23.31
C ARG A 46 17.25 -0.19 -24.42
N ARG A 47 17.61 1.09 -24.60
CA ARG A 47 18.61 1.50 -25.60
C ARG A 47 19.98 0.92 -25.30
N LEU A 48 20.42 0.96 -24.05
CA LEU A 48 21.70 0.39 -23.62
C LEU A 48 21.74 -1.12 -23.86
N THR A 49 20.67 -1.81 -23.47
CA THR A 49 20.50 -3.25 -23.66
C THR A 49 20.55 -3.63 -25.16
N ALA A 50 19.86 -2.87 -26.01
CA ALA A 50 19.90 -3.08 -27.46
C ALA A 50 21.30 -2.84 -28.06
N LEU A 51 22.01 -1.80 -27.60
CA LEU A 51 23.39 -1.51 -28.02
C LEU A 51 24.36 -2.63 -27.60
N TYR A 52 24.30 -3.10 -26.36
CA TYR A 52 25.15 -4.19 -25.88
C TYR A 52 24.98 -5.46 -26.71
N SER A 53 23.77 -5.74 -27.16
CA SER A 53 23.48 -6.91 -27.97
C SER A 53 23.93 -6.82 -29.41
N MET A 54 23.99 -5.63 -29.98
CA MET A 54 24.67 -5.43 -31.26
C MET A 54 26.16 -5.75 -31.15
N VAL A 55 26.76 -5.58 -29.97
CA VAL A 55 28.19 -5.84 -29.72
C VAL A 55 28.47 -7.29 -29.30
N GLN A 56 27.60 -7.91 -28.50
CA GLN A 56 27.83 -9.26 -27.93
C GLN A 56 27.10 -10.39 -28.64
N GLY A 57 26.25 -10.11 -29.63
CA GLY A 57 25.54 -11.14 -30.41
C GLY A 57 24.49 -11.96 -29.65
N GLN A 58 24.18 -11.58 -28.40
CA GLN A 58 23.06 -12.15 -27.63
C GLN A 58 21.77 -11.40 -27.91
N GLN A 59 20.65 -12.11 -28.06
CA GLN A 59 19.30 -11.52 -28.07
C GLN A 59 18.97 -11.03 -26.64
N PRO A 60 19.00 -9.73 -26.35
CA PRO A 60 18.72 -9.28 -25.01
C PRO A 60 17.22 -9.15 -24.84
N ASN A 61 16.73 -9.39 -23.63
CA ASN A 61 15.35 -9.06 -23.32
C ASN A 61 15.24 -7.57 -22.92
N PRO A 62 14.49 -6.73 -23.66
CA PRO A 62 14.27 -5.32 -23.31
C PRO A 62 13.31 -5.14 -22.13
N TYR A 63 12.72 -6.24 -21.64
CA TYR A 63 11.84 -6.29 -20.50
C TYR A 63 12.48 -7.07 -19.35
N LEU A 64 12.07 -6.74 -18.12
CA LEU A 64 12.23 -7.62 -16.97
C LEU A 64 11.15 -8.69 -17.10
N LYS A 65 11.48 -9.78 -17.79
CA LYS A 65 10.55 -10.89 -18.01
C LYS A 65 10.54 -11.81 -16.80
N LEU A 66 9.42 -11.85 -16.08
CA LEU A 66 9.17 -12.80 -15.00
C LEU A 66 8.25 -13.89 -15.51
N LYS A 67 8.78 -15.12 -15.60
CA LYS A 67 7.98 -16.30 -15.91
C LYS A 67 7.71 -17.01 -14.58
N VAL A 68 6.45 -17.02 -14.16
CA VAL A 68 6.05 -17.47 -12.82
C VAL A 68 4.97 -18.53 -12.88
N ARG A 69 4.99 -19.47 -11.93
CA ARG A 69 3.93 -20.46 -11.73
C ARG A 69 2.99 -19.96 -10.63
N ARG A 70 1.68 -20.15 -10.80
CA ARG A 70 0.66 -19.70 -9.83
C ARG A 70 0.85 -20.30 -8.44
N ASP A 71 1.36 -21.52 -8.36
CA ASP A 71 1.57 -22.21 -7.08
C ASP A 71 2.91 -21.85 -6.39
N HIS A 72 3.79 -21.09 -7.05
CA HIS A 72 5.15 -20.80 -6.57
C HIS A 72 5.56 -19.36 -6.89
N ILE A 73 4.64 -18.41 -6.71
CA ILE A 73 4.81 -17.04 -7.19
C ILE A 73 5.97 -16.34 -6.48
N ILE A 74 6.07 -16.49 -5.15
CA ILE A 74 7.12 -15.90 -4.32
C ILE A 74 8.51 -16.43 -4.71
N ASP A 75 8.63 -17.75 -4.87
CA ASP A 75 9.89 -18.41 -5.21
C ASP A 75 10.37 -18.05 -6.62
N ASP A 76 9.45 -18.04 -7.59
CA ASP A 76 9.76 -17.71 -8.98
C ASP A 76 10.00 -16.20 -9.19
N ALA A 77 9.44 -15.34 -8.31
CA ALA A 77 9.62 -13.89 -8.33
C ALA A 77 10.94 -13.40 -7.72
N LEU A 78 11.71 -14.26 -7.03
CA LEU A 78 13.00 -13.90 -6.46
C LEU A 78 14.02 -13.59 -7.58
N VAL A 79 14.07 -12.32 -7.97
CA VAL A 79 14.92 -11.83 -9.06
C VAL A 79 16.39 -11.97 -8.69
N ARG A 80 17.11 -12.78 -9.47
CA ARG A 80 18.54 -13.08 -9.25
C ARG A 80 19.48 -11.96 -9.69
N ASN A 81 19.06 -11.10 -10.62
CA ASN A 81 19.90 -10.04 -11.20
C ASN A 81 19.35 -8.62 -10.92
N PRO A 82 20.02 -7.82 -10.07
CA PRO A 82 19.59 -6.47 -9.72
C PRO A 82 19.59 -5.47 -10.88
N SER A 83 20.38 -5.70 -11.93
CA SER A 83 20.48 -4.81 -13.09
C SER A 83 19.22 -4.80 -13.95
N ASP A 84 18.49 -5.92 -14.00
CA ASP A 84 17.29 -6.04 -14.82
C ASP A 84 16.07 -5.38 -14.17
N LEU A 85 16.12 -5.07 -12.86
CA LEU A 85 15.04 -4.45 -12.10
C LEU A 85 14.62 -3.06 -12.61
N LYS A 86 15.49 -2.42 -13.41
CA LYS A 86 15.23 -1.10 -14.02
C LYS A 86 14.57 -1.19 -15.40
N LYS A 87 14.36 -2.39 -15.94
CA LYS A 87 13.61 -2.61 -17.19
C LYS A 87 12.10 -2.57 -16.90
N GLN A 88 11.29 -2.39 -17.95
CA GLN A 88 9.84 -2.49 -17.81
C GLN A 88 9.47 -3.93 -17.46
N LEU A 89 8.61 -4.11 -16.45
CA LEU A 89 8.12 -5.42 -16.04
C LEU A 89 7.25 -6.04 -17.16
N PHE A 90 7.43 -7.34 -17.37
CA PHE A 90 6.59 -8.14 -18.25
C PHE A 90 6.39 -9.50 -17.59
N VAL A 91 5.15 -9.82 -17.19
CA VAL A 91 4.85 -11.07 -16.49
C VAL A 91 4.22 -12.08 -17.44
N GLU A 92 4.68 -13.33 -17.36
CA GLU A 92 4.08 -14.48 -18.04
C GLU A 92 3.80 -15.60 -17.04
N PHE A 93 2.53 -16.01 -16.92
CA PHE A 93 2.17 -17.22 -16.20
C PHE A 93 2.48 -18.46 -17.04
N GLU A 94 3.16 -19.44 -16.44
CA GLU A 94 3.53 -20.66 -17.15
C GLU A 94 2.28 -21.45 -17.60
N GLY A 95 2.21 -21.74 -18.90
CA GLY A 95 1.09 -22.49 -19.50
C GLY A 95 -0.08 -21.62 -19.96
N GLU A 96 -0.03 -20.30 -19.75
CA GLU A 96 -1.10 -19.37 -20.14
C GLU A 96 -0.73 -18.55 -21.37
N GLN A 97 -1.68 -18.39 -22.29
CA GLN A 97 -1.55 -17.47 -23.42
C GLN A 97 -2.08 -16.10 -23.01
N GLY A 98 -1.19 -15.11 -22.92
CA GLY A 98 -1.57 -13.73 -22.62
C GLY A 98 -0.46 -12.75 -23.03
N VAL A 99 -0.86 -11.56 -23.49
CA VAL A 99 0.06 -10.45 -23.73
C VAL A 99 -0.11 -9.47 -22.56
N ASP A 100 0.98 -9.20 -21.84
CA ASP A 100 0.95 -8.28 -20.71
C ASP A 100 0.89 -6.82 -21.20
N GLU A 101 -0.32 -6.27 -21.29
CA GLU A 101 -0.57 -4.84 -21.47
C GLU A 101 -0.70 -4.09 -20.12
N GLY A 102 -0.32 -4.73 -19.02
CA GLY A 102 -0.38 -4.22 -17.65
C GLY A 102 -1.34 -4.98 -16.74
N GLY A 103 -2.32 -5.71 -17.30
CA GLY A 103 -3.28 -6.51 -16.54
C GLY A 103 -2.64 -7.71 -15.84
N VAL A 104 -1.76 -8.44 -16.54
CA VAL A 104 -1.06 -9.61 -15.98
C VAL A 104 -0.05 -9.18 -14.92
N SER A 105 0.67 -8.08 -15.15
CA SER A 105 1.51 -7.45 -14.13
C SER A 105 0.69 -7.05 -12.88
N LYS A 106 -0.51 -6.49 -13.04
CA LYS A 106 -1.39 -6.13 -11.91
C LYS A 106 -1.86 -7.36 -11.12
N GLU A 107 -2.26 -8.43 -11.82
CA GLU A 107 -2.64 -9.70 -11.22
C GLU A 107 -1.47 -10.31 -10.41
N PHE A 108 -0.28 -10.35 -11.00
CA PHE A 108 0.93 -10.80 -10.30
C PHE A 108 1.16 -10.06 -8.99
N PHE A 109 1.07 -8.73 -9.02
CA PHE A 109 1.20 -7.92 -7.80
C PHE A 109 0.12 -8.24 -6.76
N GLN A 110 -1.12 -8.50 -7.17
CA GLN A 110 -2.20 -8.86 -6.24
C GLN A 110 -1.92 -10.21 -5.56
N LEU A 111 -1.55 -11.24 -6.33
CA LEU A 111 -1.26 -12.58 -5.80
C LEU A 111 -0.07 -12.57 -4.83
N VAL A 112 1.00 -11.85 -5.18
CA VAL A 112 2.19 -11.69 -4.33
C VAL A 112 1.82 -11.07 -2.98
N LEU A 113 0.97 -10.03 -2.99
CA LEU A 113 0.56 -9.36 -1.75
C LEU A 113 -0.39 -10.23 -0.92
N GLU A 114 -1.30 -10.94 -1.56
CA GLU A 114 -2.21 -11.88 -0.89
C GLU A 114 -1.43 -12.96 -0.14
N GLU A 115 -0.39 -13.52 -0.77
CA GLU A 115 0.48 -14.51 -0.14
C GLU A 115 1.29 -13.89 1.01
N ILE A 116 1.95 -12.75 0.79
CA ILE A 116 2.81 -12.09 1.81
C ILE A 116 2.04 -11.62 3.05
N PHE A 117 0.80 -11.15 2.86
CA PHE A 117 -0.04 -10.66 3.96
C PHE A 117 -0.94 -11.75 4.54
N ASN A 118 -0.80 -13.00 4.08
CA ASN A 118 -1.47 -14.13 4.69
C ASN A 118 -1.00 -14.30 6.15
N PRO A 119 -1.92 -14.29 7.13
CA PRO A 119 -1.60 -14.53 8.54
C PRO A 119 -0.82 -15.83 8.78
N ASP A 120 -1.01 -16.85 7.94
CA ASP A 120 -0.34 -18.16 8.04
C ASP A 120 1.18 -18.06 7.88
N ILE A 121 1.67 -17.11 7.07
CA ILE A 121 3.11 -16.85 6.90
C ILE A 121 3.68 -16.10 8.11
N GLY A 122 2.85 -15.31 8.80
CA GLY A 122 3.25 -14.62 10.03
C GLY A 122 4.29 -13.51 9.86
N MET A 123 4.51 -13.01 8.64
CA MET A 123 5.44 -11.88 8.39
C MET A 123 4.91 -10.54 8.91
N PHE A 124 3.60 -10.35 8.81
CA PHE A 124 2.91 -9.14 9.23
C PHE A 124 1.73 -9.50 10.12
N SER A 125 1.48 -8.67 11.13
CA SER A 125 0.23 -8.71 11.90
C SER A 125 -0.78 -7.77 11.26
N TYR A 126 -1.98 -8.25 11.00
CA TYR A 126 -3.11 -7.44 10.57
C TYR A 126 -3.91 -6.97 11.79
N ASP A 127 -4.49 -5.78 11.72
CA ASP A 127 -5.44 -5.30 12.72
C ASP A 127 -6.79 -4.97 12.09
N ASP A 128 -7.85 -5.60 12.60
CA ASP A 128 -9.21 -5.47 12.06
C ASP A 128 -9.79 -4.07 12.26
N ASP A 129 -9.37 -3.36 13.30
CA ASP A 129 -9.91 -2.04 13.62
C ASP A 129 -9.38 -0.96 12.67
N THR A 130 -8.10 -1.02 12.34
CA THR A 130 -7.46 -0.08 11.39
C THR A 130 -7.43 -0.55 9.97
N LYS A 131 -7.50 -1.86 9.78
CA LYS A 131 -7.20 -2.53 8.53
C LYS A 131 -5.75 -2.29 8.07
N LEU A 132 -4.82 -2.08 9.01
CA LEU A 132 -3.41 -1.86 8.73
C LEU A 132 -2.58 -3.11 9.06
N PHE A 133 -1.44 -3.22 8.39
CA PHE A 133 -0.44 -4.26 8.62
C PHE A 133 0.77 -3.67 9.36
N TRP A 134 1.35 -4.45 10.27
CA TRP A 134 2.59 -4.13 10.96
C TRP A 134 3.56 -5.29 10.93
N PHE A 135 4.86 -5.01 11.01
CA PHE A 135 5.90 -6.04 11.02
C PHE A 135 5.78 -6.90 12.28
N ASN A 136 5.73 -8.22 12.10
CA ASN A 136 5.77 -9.14 13.22
C ASN A 136 7.21 -9.24 13.76
N SER A 137 7.46 -8.72 14.96
CA SER A 137 8.76 -8.78 15.64
C SER A 137 9.21 -10.22 15.93
N SER A 138 8.26 -11.13 16.10
CA SER A 138 8.47 -12.55 16.40
C SER A 138 8.47 -13.43 15.14
N SER A 139 8.47 -12.84 13.94
CA SER A 139 8.50 -13.60 12.69
C SER A 139 9.72 -14.52 12.60
N LEU A 140 9.47 -15.80 12.33
CA LEU A 140 10.50 -16.82 12.09
C LEU A 140 10.97 -16.82 10.64
N GLU A 141 10.31 -16.05 9.77
CA GLU A 141 10.62 -15.98 8.35
C GLU A 141 11.97 -15.33 8.07
N ASN A 142 12.52 -15.65 6.89
CA ASN A 142 13.85 -15.22 6.51
C ASN A 142 13.87 -13.77 5.99
N GLU A 143 15.05 -13.15 6.01
CA GLU A 143 15.27 -11.81 5.48
C GLU A 143 15.02 -11.73 3.96
N ALA A 144 15.09 -12.88 3.27
CA ALA A 144 14.82 -12.97 1.84
C ALA A 144 13.37 -12.61 1.50
N GLN A 145 12.37 -13.11 2.25
CA GLN A 145 10.98 -12.77 1.98
C GLN A 145 10.72 -11.27 2.20
N TYR A 146 11.20 -10.69 3.30
CA TYR A 146 11.07 -9.23 3.53
C TYR A 146 11.73 -8.42 2.41
N THR A 147 12.90 -8.87 1.92
CA THR A 147 13.56 -8.25 0.76
C THR A 147 12.68 -8.32 -0.49
N LEU A 148 12.00 -9.44 -0.74
CA LEU A 148 11.06 -9.57 -1.84
C LEU A 148 9.88 -8.61 -1.70
N VAL A 149 9.25 -8.50 -0.53
CA VAL A 149 8.14 -7.56 -0.30
C VAL A 149 8.57 -6.13 -0.64
N GLY A 150 9.74 -5.72 -0.14
CA GLY A 150 10.30 -4.40 -0.45
C GLY A 150 10.54 -4.21 -1.94
N LEU A 151 11.10 -5.23 -2.61
CA LEU A 151 11.36 -5.22 -4.05
C LEU A 151 10.06 -5.05 -4.86
N VAL A 152 9.01 -5.79 -4.50
CA VAL A 152 7.69 -5.76 -5.13
C VAL A 152 7.06 -4.38 -5.01
N LEU A 153 7.10 -3.77 -3.82
CA LEU A 153 6.65 -2.39 -3.61
C LEU A 153 7.43 -1.40 -4.48
N GLY A 154 8.75 -1.57 -4.57
CA GLY A 154 9.61 -0.75 -5.43
C GLY A 154 9.25 -0.90 -6.92
N LEU A 155 9.05 -2.14 -7.39
CA LEU A 155 8.67 -2.45 -8.77
C LEU A 155 7.30 -1.89 -9.13
N ALA A 156 6.32 -1.96 -8.23
CA ALA A 156 5.00 -1.42 -8.47
C ALA A 156 5.04 0.10 -8.67
N ILE A 157 5.76 0.83 -7.80
CA ILE A 157 5.98 2.27 -7.96
C ILE A 157 6.70 2.57 -9.29
N TYR A 158 7.73 1.78 -9.62
CA TYR A 158 8.52 1.99 -10.84
C TYR A 158 7.68 1.78 -12.12
N ASN A 159 6.78 0.80 -12.10
CA ASN A 159 5.87 0.48 -13.22
C ASN A 159 4.53 1.23 -13.15
N ASN A 160 4.37 2.17 -12.22
CA ASN A 160 3.14 2.95 -12.02
C ASN A 160 1.90 2.07 -11.77
N CYS A 161 2.08 0.95 -11.07
CA CYS A 161 1.03 0.08 -10.58
C CYS A 161 0.70 0.42 -9.13
N ILE A 162 -0.58 0.58 -8.82
CA ILE A 162 -1.04 0.83 -7.45
C ILE A 162 -1.24 -0.51 -6.76
N LEU A 163 -0.67 -0.61 -5.56
CA LEU A 163 -0.82 -1.76 -4.70
C LEU A 163 -1.80 -1.44 -3.58
N ASP A 164 -2.66 -2.41 -3.25
CA ASP A 164 -3.62 -2.29 -2.14
C ASP A 164 -2.96 -2.61 -0.79
N VAL A 165 -1.90 -1.88 -0.47
CA VAL A 165 -1.11 -2.10 0.75
C VAL A 165 -1.45 -1.06 1.80
N HIS A 166 -1.81 -1.57 2.97
CA HIS A 166 -2.30 -0.80 4.10
C HIS A 166 -1.24 -0.77 5.20
N PHE A 167 -0.26 0.12 5.06
CA PHE A 167 0.73 0.34 6.12
C PHE A 167 0.47 1.64 6.88
N PRO A 168 0.82 1.69 8.17
CA PRO A 168 0.79 2.92 8.93
C PRO A 168 1.85 3.91 8.42
N MET A 169 1.62 5.21 8.65
CA MET A 169 2.46 6.27 8.07
C MET A 169 3.94 6.16 8.43
N VAL A 170 4.22 5.60 9.61
CA VAL A 170 5.57 5.33 10.10
C VAL A 170 6.39 4.46 9.14
N VAL A 171 5.78 3.50 8.44
CA VAL A 171 6.50 2.63 7.50
C VAL A 171 7.08 3.44 6.34
N TYR A 172 6.29 4.36 5.79
CA TYR A 172 6.73 5.24 4.71
C TYR A 172 7.79 6.24 5.18
N ARG A 173 7.65 6.78 6.41
CA ARG A 173 8.69 7.64 7.03
C ARG A 173 10.02 6.88 7.16
N LYS A 174 9.95 5.62 7.62
CA LYS A 174 11.12 4.75 7.75
C LYS A 174 11.76 4.39 6.41
N LEU A 175 10.98 4.19 5.35
CA LEU A 175 11.52 3.96 3.99
C LEU A 175 12.35 5.17 3.52
N MET A 176 11.91 6.39 3.84
CA MET A 176 12.66 7.62 3.56
C MET A 176 13.92 7.80 4.43
N GLY A 177 14.16 6.91 5.39
CA GLY A 177 15.30 6.92 6.30
C GLY A 177 15.08 7.75 7.57
N LYS A 178 13.84 8.13 7.89
CA LYS A 178 13.48 8.76 9.16
C LYS A 178 13.16 7.68 10.20
N LYS A 179 13.45 7.91 11.48
CA LYS A 179 13.02 6.98 12.53
C LYS A 179 11.55 7.20 12.90
N GLY A 180 10.88 6.13 13.30
CA GLY A 180 9.59 6.23 13.99
C GLY A 180 9.78 6.90 15.36
N THR A 181 8.81 7.70 15.78
CA THR A 181 8.79 8.43 17.05
C THR A 181 7.46 8.22 17.76
N TYR A 182 7.36 8.69 19.01
CA TYR A 182 6.12 8.66 19.80
C TYR A 182 4.90 9.21 19.03
N LEU A 183 5.09 10.25 18.22
CA LEU A 183 4.02 10.86 17.41
C LEU A 183 3.51 9.97 16.28
N ASP A 184 4.22 8.90 15.92
CA ASP A 184 3.76 7.95 14.91
C ASP A 184 3.05 6.71 15.50
N LEU A 185 3.08 6.52 16.83
CA LEU A 185 2.26 5.52 17.51
C LEU A 185 0.75 5.69 17.24
N PRO A 186 0.17 6.92 17.26
CA PRO A 186 -1.24 7.09 16.95
C PRO A 186 -1.53 6.86 15.47
N ASP A 187 -0.66 7.29 14.54
CA ASP A 187 -0.80 7.08 13.08
C ASP A 187 -0.69 5.61 12.65
N CYS A 188 -0.43 4.72 13.60
CA CYS A 188 -0.69 3.30 13.43
C CYS A 188 -2.19 2.95 13.45
N HIS A 189 -3.07 3.93 13.71
CA HIS A 189 -4.53 3.88 13.70
C HIS A 189 -5.12 5.25 13.25
N PRO A 190 -6.16 5.31 12.40
CA PRO A 190 -7.05 6.48 12.37
C PRO A 190 -7.93 6.47 13.63
N ASP A 191 -8.46 7.63 14.03
CA ASP A 191 -9.34 7.79 15.20
C ASP A 191 -10.45 6.71 15.26
N PRO A 192 -10.77 6.18 16.46
CA PRO A 192 -11.83 5.20 16.59
C PRO A 192 -13.18 5.81 16.14
N PRO A 193 -14.05 5.05 15.45
CA PRO A 193 -15.43 5.45 15.28
C PRO A 193 -16.04 5.70 16.66
N SER A 194 -16.76 6.81 16.79
CA SER A 194 -17.31 7.36 18.03
C SER A 194 -18.31 6.48 18.78
N ASP A 195 -18.58 5.26 18.31
CA ASP A 195 -19.54 4.33 18.88
C ASP A 195 -18.93 2.92 18.99
N ARG A 196 -18.33 2.58 20.14
CA ARG A 196 -18.13 1.18 20.53
C ARG A 196 -18.33 0.96 22.03
N ASN A 197 -19.52 0.47 22.36
CA ASN A 197 -19.70 -0.44 23.48
C ASN A 197 -19.44 -1.86 22.98
N GLN A 198 -18.67 -2.64 23.75
CA GLN A 198 -18.53 -4.10 23.72
C GLN A 198 -17.41 -4.68 22.83
N THR A 199 -16.32 -5.12 23.48
CA THR A 199 -15.25 -5.95 22.90
C THR A 199 -15.29 -7.33 23.55
N THR A 200 -15.52 -8.37 22.75
CA THR A 200 -15.26 -9.76 23.13
C THR A 200 -13.78 -10.04 22.91
N ALA A 201 -13.05 -10.28 24.00
CA ALA A 201 -11.65 -10.66 23.96
C ALA A 201 -11.53 -12.13 23.53
N THR A 202 -10.96 -12.36 22.34
CA THR A 202 -10.46 -13.67 21.92
C THR A 202 -9.06 -13.53 21.32
N GLY A 203 -8.05 -13.82 22.15
CA GLY A 203 -6.96 -14.74 21.82
C GLY A 203 -5.84 -14.36 20.85
N PHE A 204 -5.94 -13.30 20.05
CA PHE A 204 -4.83 -12.84 19.20
C PHE A 204 -4.73 -11.32 19.29
N LEU A 205 -3.93 -10.82 20.24
CA LEU A 205 -3.69 -9.38 20.35
C LEU A 205 -2.74 -8.96 19.24
N THR A 206 -3.34 -8.47 18.17
CA THR A 206 -2.68 -7.91 16.99
C THR A 206 -1.81 -6.74 17.42
N SER A 207 -0.56 -6.70 16.95
CA SER A 207 0.49 -5.77 17.37
C SER A 207 0.12 -4.28 17.30
N LEU A 208 -0.99 -3.91 16.64
CA LEU A 208 -1.45 -2.53 16.41
C LEU A 208 -2.46 -2.04 17.46
N LEU A 209 -3.37 -2.90 17.97
CA LEU A 209 -4.21 -2.57 19.14
C LEU A 209 -3.34 -2.28 20.37
N PHE A 210 -2.23 -3.01 20.47
CA PHE A 210 -1.17 -2.70 21.43
C PHE A 210 -0.61 -1.29 21.22
N LEU A 211 -0.34 -0.84 20.00
CA LEU A 211 0.19 0.50 19.72
C LEU A 211 -0.79 1.62 20.11
N GLN A 212 -2.09 1.44 19.89
CA GLN A 212 -3.10 2.42 20.31
C GLN A 212 -3.21 2.51 21.83
N SER A 213 -3.33 1.36 22.51
CA SER A 213 -3.38 1.30 23.97
C SER A 213 -2.09 1.82 24.62
N LEU A 214 -0.95 1.54 23.99
CA LEU A 214 0.36 2.06 24.37
C LEU A 214 0.39 3.58 24.21
N PHE A 215 -0.01 4.13 23.07
CA PHE A 215 -0.06 5.58 22.86
C PHE A 215 -0.90 6.28 23.93
N GLN A 216 -2.12 5.79 24.20
CA GLN A 216 -2.98 6.38 25.23
C GLN A 216 -2.37 6.26 26.63
N SER A 217 -1.71 5.15 26.94
CA SER A 217 -1.05 4.95 28.23
C SER A 217 0.16 5.87 28.42
N LEU A 218 1.00 6.00 27.38
CA LEU A 218 2.15 6.91 27.38
C LEU A 218 1.70 8.37 27.41
N LYS A 219 0.62 8.72 26.71
CA LYS A 219 0.01 10.06 26.78
C LYS A 219 -0.43 10.39 28.21
N LYS A 220 -1.13 9.47 28.87
CA LYS A 220 -1.54 9.64 30.28
C LYS A 220 -0.34 9.81 31.21
N LEU A 221 0.75 9.07 31.00
CA LEU A 221 1.98 9.21 31.77
C LEU A 221 2.59 10.63 31.60
N LEU A 222 2.61 11.16 30.38
CA LEU A 222 3.10 12.52 30.10
C LEU A 222 2.20 13.62 30.71
N GLU A 223 0.89 13.40 30.72
CA GLU A 223 -0.09 14.37 31.23
C GLU A 223 -0.33 14.24 32.74
N TYR A 224 0.21 13.21 33.38
CA TYR A 224 0.00 12.96 34.81
C TYR A 224 0.60 14.08 35.66
N GLY A 225 -0.21 14.63 36.58
CA GLY A 225 0.19 15.70 37.49
C GLY A 225 0.54 15.25 38.92
N GLY A 226 0.40 13.95 39.22
CA GLY A 226 0.73 13.37 40.53
C GLY A 226 2.19 12.90 40.64
N ASN A 227 2.48 12.07 41.64
CA ASN A 227 3.81 11.50 41.83
C ASN A 227 3.98 10.24 40.97
N VAL A 228 4.57 10.39 39.78
CA VAL A 228 4.74 9.29 38.81
C VAL A 228 5.39 8.05 39.42
N GLU A 229 6.41 8.22 40.26
CA GLU A 229 7.18 7.11 40.82
C GLU A 229 6.35 6.30 41.82
N GLU A 230 5.69 6.98 42.76
CA GLU A 230 4.87 6.34 43.80
C GLU A 230 3.53 5.82 43.26
N ASP A 231 2.89 6.57 42.37
CA ASP A 231 1.54 6.30 41.90
C ASP A 231 1.51 5.23 40.78
N MET A 232 2.57 5.15 39.97
CA MET A 232 2.61 4.24 38.80
C MET A 232 3.63 3.11 38.95
N MET A 233 4.67 3.26 39.79
CA MET A 233 5.70 2.23 40.07
C MET A 233 6.26 1.55 38.80
N LEU A 234 6.49 2.34 37.75
CA LEU A 234 7.07 1.87 36.49
C LEU A 234 8.60 1.92 36.55
N THR A 235 9.25 1.03 35.80
CA THR A 235 10.71 1.04 35.58
C THR A 235 11.01 1.07 34.09
N TYR A 236 12.28 1.19 33.72
CA TYR A 236 12.73 1.10 32.32
C TYR A 236 12.73 -0.33 31.76
N GLN A 237 12.21 -1.31 32.50
CA GLN A 237 11.95 -2.66 32.01
C GLN A 237 10.50 -2.79 31.55
N ILE A 238 10.30 -3.22 30.31
CA ILE A 238 8.98 -3.45 29.73
C ILE A 238 8.74 -4.94 29.50
N SER A 239 7.47 -5.35 29.50
CA SER A 239 7.06 -6.72 29.15
C SER A 239 6.31 -6.73 27.82
N HIS A 240 6.62 -7.68 26.94
CA HIS A 240 5.81 -8.02 25.77
C HIS A 240 5.57 -9.53 25.74
N THR A 241 4.46 -9.98 25.17
CA THR A 241 4.14 -11.40 25.03
C THR A 241 4.74 -11.98 23.76
N ASP A 242 5.33 -13.17 23.86
CA ASP A 242 5.72 -13.97 22.70
C ASP A 242 4.49 -14.62 22.02
N LEU A 243 4.73 -15.36 20.93
CA LEU A 243 3.70 -16.09 20.18
C LEU A 243 2.96 -17.16 21.00
N PHE A 244 3.51 -17.57 22.14
CA PHE A 244 2.95 -18.57 23.04
C PHE A 244 2.33 -17.94 24.30
N GLY A 245 2.26 -16.60 24.36
CA GLY A 245 1.72 -15.86 25.50
C GLY A 245 2.65 -15.78 26.71
N ASN A 246 3.93 -16.14 26.57
CA ASN A 246 4.90 -15.99 27.65
C ASN A 246 5.36 -14.52 27.73
N PRO A 247 5.46 -13.95 28.94
CA PRO A 247 5.99 -12.61 29.12
C PRO A 247 7.50 -12.61 28.88
N MET A 248 7.93 -11.78 27.94
CA MET A 248 9.33 -11.45 27.67
C MET A 248 9.63 -10.08 28.24
N LEU A 249 10.61 -10.02 29.13
CA LEU A 249 11.12 -8.78 29.70
C LEU A 249 12.19 -8.19 28.77
N HIS A 250 12.14 -6.87 28.59
CA HIS A 250 13.13 -6.13 27.82
C HIS A 250 13.49 -4.85 28.56
N ASP A 251 14.78 -4.68 28.84
CA ASP A 251 15.29 -3.46 29.43
C ASP A 251 15.51 -2.41 28.32
N LEU A 252 14.77 -1.30 28.41
CA LEU A 252 14.91 -0.17 27.49
C LEU A 252 16.27 0.54 27.62
N LYS A 253 16.89 0.41 28.80
CA LYS A 253 18.23 0.91 29.18
C LYS A 253 18.96 -0.18 29.95
N GLU A 254 20.29 -0.10 30.03
CA GLU A 254 21.06 -1.00 30.90
C GLU A 254 20.54 -0.92 32.35
N GLU A 255 20.34 -2.07 32.98
CA GLU A 255 19.76 -2.19 34.34
C GLU A 255 18.39 -1.50 34.46
N GLY A 256 17.57 -1.61 33.41
CA GLY A 256 16.28 -0.92 33.30
C GLY A 256 15.28 -1.28 34.40
N ASP A 257 15.39 -2.47 34.99
CA ASP A 257 14.60 -2.91 36.14
C ASP A 257 14.89 -2.12 37.43
N GLN A 258 16.08 -1.52 37.55
CA GLN A 258 16.50 -0.73 38.70
C GLN A 258 16.29 0.78 38.51
N ILE A 259 15.84 1.22 37.33
CA ILE A 259 15.65 2.64 37.03
C ILE A 259 14.15 2.97 37.09
N PRO A 260 13.66 3.61 38.16
CA PRO A 260 12.26 4.01 38.27
C PRO A 260 11.92 5.14 37.28
N VAL A 261 10.68 5.15 36.81
CA VAL A 261 10.13 6.24 36.00
C VAL A 261 9.62 7.33 36.93
N THR A 262 10.13 8.54 36.75
CA THR A 262 9.84 9.72 37.57
C THR A 262 9.28 10.85 36.70
N ALA A 263 8.80 11.93 37.31
CA ALA A 263 8.33 13.10 36.58
C ALA A 263 9.42 13.73 35.68
N ASP A 264 10.70 13.61 36.07
CA ASP A 264 11.84 14.18 35.36
C ASP A 264 12.26 13.33 34.16
N ASN A 265 12.16 12.00 34.26
CA ASN A 265 12.65 11.08 33.22
C ASN A 265 11.53 10.47 32.35
N ARG A 266 10.24 10.75 32.63
CA ARG A 266 9.11 10.17 31.89
C ARG A 266 9.13 10.43 30.38
N GLN A 267 9.65 11.59 29.96
CA GLN A 267 9.75 11.90 28.53
C GLN A 267 10.77 10.98 27.83
N GLU A 268 11.92 10.77 28.47
CA GLU A 268 12.95 9.85 27.98
C GLU A 268 12.42 8.40 27.95
N PHE A 269 11.68 7.99 28.98
CA PHE A 269 11.03 6.67 29.01
C PHE A 269 10.10 6.47 27.81
N VAL A 270 9.22 7.45 27.54
CA VAL A 270 8.29 7.41 26.41
C VAL A 270 9.03 7.36 25.07
N ASP A 271 10.05 8.20 24.89
CA ASP A 271 10.83 8.23 23.64
C ASP A 271 11.60 6.92 23.42
N THR A 272 12.16 6.34 24.48
CA THR A 272 12.90 5.07 24.41
C THR A 272 11.97 3.88 24.14
N TYR A 273 10.79 3.87 24.75
CA TYR A 273 9.77 2.86 24.50
C TYR A 273 9.27 2.95 23.04
N ALA A 274 8.95 4.15 22.56
CA ALA A 274 8.55 4.35 21.16
C ALA A 274 9.65 3.93 20.17
N ASP A 275 10.92 4.23 20.44
CA ASP A 275 12.05 3.78 19.61
C ASP A 275 12.21 2.27 19.61
N TYR A 276 12.04 1.61 20.77
CA TYR A 276 12.06 0.14 20.83
C TYR A 276 10.99 -0.46 19.95
N VAL A 277 9.74 -0.03 20.12
CA VAL A 277 8.59 -0.62 19.44
C VAL A 277 8.63 -0.34 17.94
N LEU A 278 8.85 0.91 17.53
CA LEU A 278 8.77 1.28 16.11
C LEU A 278 10.07 1.01 15.34
N ASN A 279 11.22 0.93 16.00
CA ASN A 279 12.52 0.80 15.35
C ASN A 279 13.29 -0.47 15.73
N LYS A 280 13.61 -0.68 17.00
CA LYS A 280 14.51 -1.79 17.41
C LYS A 280 13.87 -3.16 17.27
N SER A 281 12.62 -3.32 17.72
CA SER A 281 11.91 -4.61 17.76
C SER A 281 11.69 -5.25 16.38
N VAL A 282 11.67 -4.42 15.33
CA VAL A 282 11.43 -4.81 13.93
C VAL A 282 12.65 -4.51 13.04
N GLU A 283 13.80 -4.21 13.62
CA GLU A 283 14.96 -3.69 12.87
C GLU A 283 15.41 -4.66 11.78
N ARG A 284 15.53 -5.95 12.11
CA ARG A 284 16.00 -6.99 11.19
C ARG A 284 15.08 -7.11 9.97
N GLN A 285 13.79 -7.28 10.21
CA GLN A 285 12.74 -7.41 9.18
C GLN A 285 12.65 -6.14 8.34
N PHE A 286 12.61 -4.98 9.00
CA PHE A 286 12.48 -3.70 8.32
C PHE A 286 13.72 -3.36 7.48
N LYS A 287 14.93 -3.71 7.92
CA LYS A 287 16.18 -3.48 7.18
C LYS A 287 16.21 -4.30 5.89
N ALA A 288 15.77 -5.55 5.93
CA ALA A 288 15.63 -6.40 4.76
C ALA A 288 14.57 -5.85 3.78
N PHE A 289 13.40 -5.47 4.30
CA PHE A 289 12.35 -4.80 3.55
C PHE A 289 12.84 -3.52 2.85
N ARG A 290 13.50 -2.64 3.59
CA ARG A 290 14.06 -1.40 3.04
C ARG A 290 15.15 -1.66 2.01
N LYS A 291 15.98 -2.71 2.20
CA LYS A 291 16.99 -3.12 1.23
C LYS A 291 16.34 -3.46 -0.11
N GLY A 292 15.32 -4.30 -0.12
CA GLY A 292 14.56 -4.65 -1.32
C GLY A 292 13.95 -3.43 -2.01
N PHE A 293 13.29 -2.57 -1.23
CA PHE A 293 12.70 -1.33 -1.74
C PHE A 293 13.72 -0.42 -2.44
N LEU A 294 14.90 -0.26 -1.83
CA LEU A 294 15.97 0.56 -2.39
C LEU A 294 16.63 -0.05 -3.63
N MET A 295 16.54 -1.36 -3.87
CA MET A 295 17.10 -1.98 -5.08
C MET A 295 16.49 -1.38 -6.36
N VAL A 296 15.22 -0.96 -6.31
CA VAL A 296 14.53 -0.31 -7.44
C VAL A 296 14.55 1.22 -7.30
N THR A 297 14.40 1.74 -6.07
CA THR A 297 14.10 3.16 -5.84
C THR A 297 15.32 4.02 -5.44
N LYS A 298 16.53 3.46 -5.29
CA LYS A 298 17.71 4.19 -4.77
C LYS A 298 17.99 5.51 -5.48
N GLU A 299 17.87 5.53 -6.80
CA GLU A 299 18.12 6.71 -7.62
C GLU A 299 16.82 7.51 -7.90
N SER A 300 15.66 7.01 -7.48
CA SER A 300 14.35 7.59 -7.77
C SER A 300 14.17 8.94 -7.07
N PRO A 301 13.41 9.88 -7.67
CA PRO A 301 13.10 11.14 -7.04
C PRO A 301 12.13 11.07 -5.86
N LEU A 302 11.66 9.87 -5.54
CA LEU A 302 10.66 9.63 -4.50
C LEU A 302 11.02 10.27 -3.15
N LYS A 303 12.28 10.18 -2.71
CA LYS A 303 12.74 10.69 -1.41
C LYS A 303 12.60 12.21 -1.26
N TYR A 304 12.73 12.96 -2.36
CA TYR A 304 12.70 14.42 -2.33
C TYR A 304 11.39 15.00 -2.87
N LEU A 305 10.69 14.30 -3.77
CA LEU A 305 9.41 14.78 -4.31
C LEU A 305 8.28 14.65 -3.29
N PHE A 306 8.16 13.53 -2.60
CA PHE A 306 6.98 13.21 -1.81
C PHE A 306 7.24 13.36 -0.32
N ARG A 307 6.19 13.76 0.40
CA ARG A 307 6.12 13.61 1.85
C ARG A 307 5.11 12.49 2.17
N PRO A 308 5.33 11.67 3.21
CA PRO A 308 4.41 10.59 3.55
C PRO A 308 2.96 11.09 3.73
N GLU A 309 2.79 12.28 4.30
CA GLU A 309 1.49 12.85 4.67
C GLU A 309 0.62 13.27 3.47
N GLU A 310 1.14 13.19 2.23
CA GLU A 310 0.48 13.66 1.00
C GLU A 310 -0.54 12.65 0.40
N SER A 311 -0.84 11.53 1.08
CA SER A 311 -1.66 10.42 0.56
C SER A 311 -3.19 10.56 0.72
N ARG A 312 -3.73 11.71 1.14
CA ARG A 312 -5.17 11.85 1.42
C ARG A 312 -5.90 12.56 0.28
N ASP A 313 -6.22 11.82 -0.78
CA ASP A 313 -6.98 12.35 -1.92
C ASP A 313 -8.50 12.20 -1.76
N LYS A 314 -9.22 13.24 -2.17
CA LYS A 314 -10.67 13.28 -2.30
C LYS A 314 -11.08 12.49 -3.55
N LEU A 315 -12.06 11.59 -3.44
CA LEU A 315 -12.49 10.74 -4.54
C LEU A 315 -13.41 11.50 -5.52
N ASP A 316 -12.86 11.89 -6.67
CA ASP A 316 -13.60 12.59 -7.73
C ASP A 316 -14.28 11.62 -8.70
N PHE A 317 -15.52 11.24 -8.40
CA PHE A 317 -16.31 10.34 -9.23
C PHE A 317 -16.80 10.97 -10.54
N GLU A 318 -16.83 12.30 -10.66
CA GLU A 318 -17.15 12.95 -11.93
C GLU A 318 -16.02 12.75 -12.95
N ALA A 319 -14.78 12.81 -12.48
CA ALA A 319 -13.63 12.48 -13.32
C ALA A 319 -13.62 11.00 -13.75
N LEU A 320 -14.03 10.09 -12.86
CA LEU A 320 -14.18 8.68 -13.19
C LEU A 320 -15.20 8.46 -14.31
N GLU A 321 -16.40 9.04 -14.17
CA GLU A 321 -17.48 8.92 -15.16
C GLU A 321 -17.02 9.39 -16.55
N LYS A 322 -16.32 10.52 -16.63
CA LYS A 322 -15.84 11.09 -17.89
C LYS A 322 -14.85 10.20 -18.64
N THR A 323 -14.17 9.30 -17.94
CA THR A 323 -13.10 8.46 -18.50
C THR A 323 -13.45 6.99 -18.56
N THR A 324 -14.67 6.63 -18.14
CA THR A 324 -15.17 5.25 -18.17
C THR A 324 -15.48 4.83 -19.61
N GLU A 325 -15.01 3.66 -19.97
CA GLU A 325 -15.29 3.00 -21.25
C GLU A 325 -16.45 2.01 -21.10
N TYR A 326 -17.18 1.77 -22.18
CA TYR A 326 -18.38 0.92 -22.19
C TYR A 326 -18.23 -0.18 -23.23
N ASP A 327 -18.65 -1.38 -22.88
CA ASP A 327 -18.54 -2.56 -23.74
C ASP A 327 -19.81 -3.44 -23.70
N GLY A 328 -19.92 -4.40 -24.63
CA GLY A 328 -21.05 -5.32 -24.70
C GLY A 328 -22.35 -4.66 -25.18
N GLY A 329 -22.26 -3.54 -25.89
CA GLY A 329 -23.41 -2.79 -26.41
C GLY A 329 -23.93 -1.70 -25.47
N TYR A 330 -23.28 -1.48 -24.32
CA TYR A 330 -23.50 -0.27 -23.54
C TYR A 330 -22.78 0.94 -24.14
N SER A 331 -23.35 2.11 -23.91
CA SER A 331 -22.75 3.40 -24.19
C SER A 331 -23.14 4.39 -23.10
N LYS A 332 -22.49 5.56 -23.09
CA LYS A 332 -22.85 6.69 -22.21
C LYS A 332 -24.33 7.09 -22.30
N ASP A 333 -25.00 6.77 -23.40
CA ASP A 333 -26.38 7.18 -23.68
C ASP A 333 -27.41 6.13 -23.22
N SER A 334 -26.97 4.90 -22.89
CA SER A 334 -27.82 3.82 -22.37
C SER A 334 -28.49 4.22 -21.06
N GLN A 335 -29.80 3.94 -20.93
CA GLN A 335 -30.56 4.31 -19.73
C GLN A 335 -29.98 3.68 -18.47
N ILE A 336 -29.60 2.40 -18.53
CA ILE A 336 -28.97 1.69 -17.40
C ILE A 336 -27.64 2.32 -16.96
N VAL A 337 -26.88 2.91 -17.88
CA VAL A 337 -25.62 3.61 -17.58
C VAL A 337 -25.89 4.95 -16.90
N LYS A 338 -26.91 5.68 -17.33
CA LYS A 338 -27.35 6.92 -16.66
C LYS A 338 -27.84 6.63 -15.24
N ASP A 339 -28.69 5.61 -15.10
CA ASP A 339 -29.20 5.16 -13.80
C ASP A 339 -28.07 4.68 -12.86
N PHE A 340 -27.05 4.02 -13.42
CA PHE A 340 -25.83 3.64 -12.72
C PHE A 340 -25.10 4.85 -12.15
N TRP A 341 -24.78 5.86 -12.98
CA TRP A 341 -24.03 7.03 -12.53
C TRP A 341 -24.82 7.88 -11.53
N GLU A 342 -26.12 8.06 -11.75
CA GLU A 342 -26.99 8.70 -10.77
C GLU A 342 -26.98 7.96 -9.42
N THR A 343 -26.95 6.62 -9.46
CA THR A 343 -26.84 5.79 -8.25
C THR A 343 -25.49 5.98 -7.56
N ILE A 344 -24.38 5.88 -8.30
CA ILE A 344 -23.03 6.06 -7.75
C ILE A 344 -22.83 7.46 -7.17
N HIS A 345 -23.29 8.51 -7.85
CA HIS A 345 -23.16 9.89 -7.34
C HIS A 345 -23.93 10.12 -6.05
N SER A 346 -25.07 9.45 -5.90
CA SER A 346 -25.89 9.50 -4.67
C SER A 346 -25.33 8.72 -3.48
N PHE A 347 -24.27 7.92 -3.67
CA PHE A 347 -23.65 7.16 -2.58
C PHE A 347 -22.85 8.06 -1.63
N GLY A 348 -22.84 7.68 -0.34
CA GLY A 348 -21.94 8.24 0.65
C GLY A 348 -20.48 7.84 0.42
N GLU A 349 -19.53 8.46 1.13
CA GLU A 349 -18.10 8.19 0.92
C GLU A 349 -17.73 6.71 1.15
N GLU A 350 -18.29 6.07 2.17
CA GLU A 350 -18.02 4.66 2.46
C GLU A 350 -18.48 3.74 1.32
N GLN A 351 -19.68 3.95 0.80
CA GLN A 351 -20.23 3.19 -0.33
C GLN A 351 -19.41 3.41 -1.61
N LYS A 352 -18.94 4.64 -1.84
CA LYS A 352 -18.04 4.97 -2.95
C LYS A 352 -16.70 4.24 -2.84
N ARG A 353 -16.13 4.15 -1.63
CA ARG A 353 -14.92 3.36 -1.34
C ARG A 353 -15.14 1.87 -1.58
N LEU A 354 -16.25 1.31 -1.09
CA LEU A 354 -16.61 -0.09 -1.32
C LEU A 354 -16.77 -0.39 -2.82
N PHE A 355 -17.36 0.52 -3.58
CA PHE A 355 -17.48 0.38 -5.03
C PHE A 355 -16.11 0.37 -5.74
N LEU A 356 -15.18 1.23 -5.32
CA LEU A 356 -13.81 1.22 -5.86
C LEU A 356 -13.10 -0.08 -5.51
N GLN A 357 -13.21 -0.56 -4.27
CA GLN A 357 -12.64 -1.84 -3.87
C GLN A 357 -13.20 -2.97 -4.73
N PHE A 358 -14.53 -3.01 -4.91
CA PHE A 358 -15.21 -4.03 -5.69
C PHE A 358 -14.76 -4.04 -7.15
N THR A 359 -14.58 -2.87 -7.76
CA THR A 359 -14.31 -2.77 -9.21
C THR A 359 -12.81 -2.82 -9.53
N THR A 360 -11.95 -2.34 -8.63
CA THR A 360 -10.52 -2.11 -8.92
C THR A 360 -9.58 -2.92 -8.04
N GLY A 361 -10.09 -3.52 -6.96
CA GLY A 361 -9.31 -4.20 -5.93
C GLY A 361 -8.65 -3.26 -4.92
N THR A 362 -8.96 -1.96 -4.93
CA THR A 362 -8.51 -0.98 -3.92
C THR A 362 -9.56 0.12 -3.75
N ASP A 363 -9.67 0.71 -2.57
CA ASP A 363 -10.56 1.85 -2.30
C ASP A 363 -9.89 3.21 -2.61
N ARG A 364 -8.66 3.19 -3.11
CA ARG A 364 -7.83 4.36 -3.37
C ARG A 364 -7.88 4.79 -4.83
N ALA A 365 -7.82 6.10 -5.05
CA ALA A 365 -7.65 6.64 -6.38
C ALA A 365 -6.22 6.44 -6.89
N PRO A 366 -6.02 6.21 -8.20
CA PRO A 366 -4.71 6.31 -8.80
C PRO A 366 -4.20 7.74 -8.70
N VAL A 367 -2.88 7.89 -8.79
CA VAL A 367 -2.32 9.22 -8.71
C VAL A 367 -2.69 10.03 -9.95
N GLY A 368 -3.24 11.22 -9.73
CA GLY A 368 -3.97 11.97 -10.76
C GLY A 368 -5.50 11.93 -10.61
N GLY A 369 -6.00 11.22 -9.60
CA GLY A 369 -7.42 11.11 -9.30
C GLY A 369 -8.11 10.01 -10.11
N LEU A 370 -9.38 9.74 -9.81
CA LEU A 370 -10.13 8.66 -10.43
C LEU A 370 -10.28 8.79 -11.95
N GLY A 371 -10.12 9.99 -12.53
CA GLY A 371 -10.09 10.16 -13.99
C GLY A 371 -8.87 9.55 -14.71
N LYS A 372 -7.88 9.02 -13.98
CA LYS A 372 -6.81 8.20 -14.58
C LYS A 372 -7.09 6.71 -14.52
N LEU A 373 -8.14 6.30 -13.80
CA LEU A 373 -8.58 4.93 -13.75
C LEU A 373 -9.36 4.62 -15.03
N LYS A 374 -8.82 3.74 -15.87
CA LYS A 374 -9.55 3.21 -17.03
C LYS A 374 -10.54 2.16 -16.55
N MET A 375 -11.70 2.59 -16.07
CA MET A 375 -12.79 1.70 -15.69
C MET A 375 -13.59 1.31 -16.93
N ILE A 376 -14.00 0.04 -17.00
CA ILE A 376 -14.83 -0.48 -18.09
C ILE A 376 -16.16 -0.95 -17.49
N ILE A 377 -17.29 -0.56 -18.07
CA ILE A 377 -18.60 -1.12 -17.75
C ILE A 377 -19.07 -1.95 -18.93
N ALA A 378 -19.07 -3.28 -18.76
CA ALA A 378 -19.45 -4.23 -19.79
C ALA A 378 -20.81 -4.86 -19.48
N LYS A 379 -21.67 -4.97 -20.51
CA LYS A 379 -22.97 -5.64 -20.40
C LYS A 379 -22.78 -7.14 -20.09
N ASN A 380 -23.44 -7.61 -19.04
CA ASN A 380 -23.40 -9.01 -18.60
C ASN A 380 -24.77 -9.70 -18.70
N GLY A 381 -25.33 -9.69 -19.91
CA GLY A 381 -26.64 -10.26 -20.21
C GLY A 381 -27.82 -9.31 -19.97
N SER A 382 -29.02 -9.84 -20.09
CA SER A 382 -30.29 -9.14 -19.85
C SER A 382 -30.62 -9.03 -18.36
N ASP A 383 -31.78 -8.44 -18.04
CA ASP A 383 -32.30 -8.41 -16.67
C ASP A 383 -32.27 -9.80 -16.02
N THR A 384 -31.82 -9.84 -14.78
CA THR A 384 -31.55 -11.05 -14.02
C THR A 384 -31.54 -10.73 -12.53
N ASP A 385 -31.60 -11.75 -11.69
CA ASP A 385 -31.45 -11.61 -10.23
C ASP A 385 -30.01 -11.85 -9.76
N ARG A 386 -29.09 -12.12 -10.68
CA ARG A 386 -27.65 -12.20 -10.39
C ARG A 386 -27.14 -10.82 -9.97
N LEU A 387 -26.19 -10.80 -9.03
CA LEU A 387 -25.43 -9.61 -8.67
C LEU A 387 -24.50 -9.21 -9.83
N PRO A 388 -24.15 -7.93 -9.99
CA PRO A 388 -23.04 -7.57 -10.85
C PRO A 388 -21.74 -8.20 -10.32
N THR A 389 -20.81 -8.48 -11.21
CA THR A 389 -19.49 -9.03 -10.89
C THR A 389 -18.40 -8.11 -11.43
N SER A 390 -17.14 -8.33 -11.05
CA SER A 390 -16.02 -7.50 -11.50
C SER A 390 -14.78 -8.32 -11.84
N HIS A 391 -13.97 -7.77 -12.73
CA HIS A 391 -12.59 -8.20 -12.95
C HIS A 391 -11.66 -7.06 -12.53
N THR A 392 -11.23 -7.12 -11.27
CA THR A 392 -10.40 -6.07 -10.65
C THR A 392 -9.09 -5.85 -11.38
N CYS A 393 -8.50 -6.89 -11.99
CA CYS A 393 -7.29 -6.80 -12.82
C CYS A 393 -7.44 -5.84 -14.00
N PHE A 394 -8.65 -5.72 -14.57
CA PHE A 394 -8.95 -4.87 -15.72
C PHE A 394 -9.80 -3.65 -15.35
N ASN A 395 -10.08 -3.44 -14.06
CA ASN A 395 -11.05 -2.45 -13.57
C ASN A 395 -12.41 -2.55 -14.29
N ALA A 396 -12.84 -3.78 -14.61
CA ALA A 396 -14.04 -4.03 -15.40
C ALA A 396 -15.21 -4.44 -14.51
N LEU A 397 -16.32 -3.71 -14.61
CA LEU A 397 -17.60 -4.03 -13.98
C LEU A 397 -18.48 -4.76 -15.00
N LEU A 398 -18.88 -5.99 -14.67
CA LEU A 398 -19.82 -6.79 -15.44
C LEU A 398 -21.23 -6.53 -14.92
N LEU A 399 -21.96 -5.66 -15.63
CA LEU A 399 -23.25 -5.15 -15.20
C LEU A 399 -24.39 -5.77 -16.04
N PRO A 400 -25.31 -6.54 -15.43
CA PRO A 400 -26.53 -6.97 -16.11
C PRO A 400 -27.46 -5.79 -16.43
N GLU A 401 -28.24 -5.93 -17.49
CA GLU A 401 -29.21 -4.91 -17.92
C GLU A 401 -30.48 -4.96 -17.08
N TYR A 402 -30.38 -4.53 -15.82
CA TYR A 402 -31.50 -4.53 -14.88
C TYR A 402 -32.68 -3.71 -15.39
N SER A 403 -33.89 -4.21 -15.10
CA SER A 403 -35.14 -3.62 -15.59
C SER A 403 -35.51 -2.28 -14.94
N SER A 404 -34.90 -1.93 -13.81
CA SER A 404 -35.16 -0.65 -13.12
C SER A 404 -33.95 -0.13 -12.35
N LYS A 405 -33.92 1.19 -12.13
CA LYS A 405 -32.92 1.86 -11.28
C LYS A 405 -32.92 1.33 -9.84
N ASP A 406 -34.09 1.02 -9.28
CA ASP A 406 -34.19 0.47 -7.93
C ASP A 406 -33.54 -0.92 -7.83
N LYS A 407 -33.78 -1.78 -8.83
CA LYS A 407 -33.13 -3.09 -8.92
C LYS A 407 -31.62 -2.95 -9.10
N LEU A 408 -31.17 -2.03 -9.96
CA LEU A 408 -29.74 -1.72 -10.11
C LEU A 408 -29.13 -1.31 -8.77
N ARG A 409 -29.75 -0.36 -8.06
CA ARG A 409 -29.24 0.15 -6.78
C ARG A 409 -29.17 -0.97 -5.74
N GLU A 410 -30.23 -1.75 -5.59
CA GLU A 410 -30.32 -2.85 -4.64
C GLU A 410 -29.25 -3.93 -4.91
N ARG A 411 -29.08 -4.34 -6.17
CA ARG A 411 -28.11 -5.37 -6.56
C ARG A 411 -26.67 -4.85 -6.47
N LEU A 412 -26.41 -3.62 -6.87
CA LEU A 412 -25.09 -3.01 -6.77
C LEU A 412 -24.67 -2.83 -5.30
N LEU A 413 -25.56 -2.33 -4.44
CA LEU A 413 -25.29 -2.20 -3.01
C LEU A 413 -24.98 -3.56 -2.37
N LYS A 414 -25.77 -4.60 -2.68
CA LYS A 414 -25.47 -5.95 -2.22
C LYS A 414 -24.09 -6.40 -2.71
N ALA A 415 -23.77 -6.26 -3.98
CA ALA A 415 -22.48 -6.69 -4.52
C ALA A 415 -21.29 -6.03 -3.81
N ILE A 416 -21.31 -4.70 -3.65
CA ILE A 416 -20.18 -3.98 -3.05
C ILE A 416 -20.06 -4.21 -1.53
N THR A 417 -21.15 -4.55 -0.85
CA THR A 417 -21.13 -4.87 0.60
C THR A 417 -20.70 -6.31 0.86
N TYR A 418 -21.15 -7.26 0.04
CA TYR A 418 -20.89 -8.69 0.26
C TYR A 418 -19.58 -9.19 -0.39
N ALA A 419 -18.90 -8.38 -1.20
CA ALA A 419 -17.65 -8.77 -1.84
C ALA A 419 -16.39 -8.71 -0.94
N LYS A 420 -16.51 -8.31 0.33
CA LYS A 420 -15.41 -8.43 1.31
C LYS A 420 -15.26 -9.89 1.74
N GLY A 421 -14.46 -10.62 0.96
CA GLY A 421 -14.22 -12.05 1.10
C GLY A 421 -14.51 -12.72 -0.23
N PHE A 422 -13.47 -13.02 -1.01
CA PHE A 422 -13.64 -13.75 -2.25
C PHE A 422 -14.23 -15.13 -1.94
N GLY A 423 -15.48 -15.31 -2.34
CA GLY A 423 -16.00 -16.60 -2.77
C GLY A 423 -16.42 -16.44 -4.22
N MET A 424 -15.48 -16.64 -5.16
CA MET A 424 -15.90 -17.31 -6.38
C MET A 424 -16.54 -18.62 -5.93
N LEU A 425 -17.85 -18.72 -6.08
CA LEU A 425 -18.52 -20.02 -6.14
C LEU A 425 -18.32 -20.60 -7.53
#